data_AF-A0A838S6N9-F1
#
_entry.id   AF-A0A838S6N9-F1
#
_cell.length_a   1.000
_cell.length_b   1.000
_cell.length_c   1.000
_cell.angle_alpha   90.00
_cell.angle_beta   90.00
_cell.angle_gamma   90.00
#
_symmetry.space_group_name_H-M   'P 1'
#
loop_
_entity.id
_entity.type
_entity.pdbx_description
1 polymer ?
#
loop_
_entity_poly.entity_id
_entity_poly.type
_entity_poly.pdbx_seq_one_letter_code
_entity_poly.pdbx_strand_id
1 'polypeptide(L)'
;MPTLSNFGIPHVIGLTAYNAVVIAETVRSGVVSMPRSQVEAASAIGLTRGQSLRLVQLPQAFRIMLPALISQLVVVVFKDTSLGFVILFPEVISFARIAIQTLGGSNGG
;
A
#
# COMPACT_ATOMS: atom_id res chain seq x y z
N MET A 1 -23.41 17.10 -18.73
CA MET A 1 -22.33 16.19 -19.18
C MET A 1 -21.66 15.65 -17.92
N PRO A 2 -21.70 14.34 -17.62
CA PRO A 2 -21.01 13.80 -16.46
C PRO A 2 -19.50 13.87 -16.70
N THR A 3 -18.78 14.52 -15.79
CA THR A 3 -17.32 14.68 -15.85
C THR A 3 -16.65 13.32 -15.63
N LEU A 4 -15.93 12.86 -16.63
CA LEU A 4 -15.18 11.58 -16.68
C LEU A 4 -14.11 11.44 -15.57
N SER A 5 -13.83 12.49 -14.79
CA SER A 5 -12.90 12.44 -13.65
C SER A 5 -13.36 11.56 -12.49
N ASN A 6 -14.62 11.11 -12.45
CA ASN A 6 -15.18 10.39 -11.30
C ASN A 6 -15.10 8.85 -11.39
N PHE A 7 -14.69 8.26 -12.51
CA PHE A 7 -14.74 6.79 -12.69
C PHE A 7 -13.50 6.05 -12.18
N GLY A 8 -12.30 6.61 -12.35
CA GLY A 8 -11.05 5.99 -11.89
C GLY A 8 -10.62 6.36 -10.48
N ILE A 9 -10.93 7.59 -10.05
CA ILE A 9 -10.49 8.13 -8.75
C ILE A 9 -10.98 7.31 -7.54
N PRO A 10 -12.26 6.85 -7.47
CA PRO A 10 -12.74 6.08 -6.32
C PRO A 10 -12.01 4.74 -6.16
N HIS A 11 -11.67 4.09 -7.27
CA HIS A 11 -11.00 2.79 -7.29
C HIS A 11 -9.56 2.89 -6.78
N VAL A 12 -8.81 3.90 -7.25
CA VAL A 12 -7.43 4.15 -6.81
C VAL A 12 -7.40 4.53 -5.32
N ILE A 13 -8.34 5.38 -4.87
CA ILE A 13 -8.45 5.76 -3.46
C ILE A 13 -8.78 4.53 -2.59
N GLY A 14 -9.74 3.70 -3.00
CA GLY A 14 -10.12 2.48 -2.26
C GLY A 14 -8.96 1.48 -2.12
N LEU A 15 -8.24 1.23 -3.21
CA LEU A 15 -7.07 0.33 -3.20
C LEU A 15 -5.92 0.89 -2.36
N THR A 16 -5.68 2.20 -2.45
CA THR A 16 -4.64 2.88 -1.65
C THR A 16 -4.98 2.86 -0.17
N ALA A 17 -6.23 3.14 0.19
CA ALA A 17 -6.69 3.11 1.58
C ALA A 17 -6.60 1.70 2.19
N TYR A 18 -7.00 0.68 1.43
CA TYR A 18 -6.86 -0.73 1.84
C TYR A 18 -5.39 -1.08 2.11
N ASN A 19 -4.50 -0.79 1.17
CA ASN A 19 -3.07 -1.05 1.33
C ASN A 19 -2.47 -0.29 2.53
N ALA A 20 -2.89 0.96 2.76
CA ALA A 20 -2.44 1.75 3.90
C ALA A 20 -2.85 1.11 5.25
N VAL A 21 -4.07 0.58 5.35
CA VAL A 21 -4.55 -0.12 6.55
C VAL A 21 -3.74 -1.41 6.78
N VAL A 22 -3.46 -2.18 5.73
CA VAL A 22 -2.68 -3.43 5.87
C VAL A 22 -1.24 -3.15 6.31
N ILE A 23 -0.62 -2.10 5.77
CA ILE A 23 0.71 -1.66 6.21
C ILE A 23 0.66 -1.20 7.68
N ALA A 24 -0.37 -0.44 8.07
CA ALA A 24 -0.56 0.01 9.45
C ALA A 24 -0.73 -1.17 10.43
N GLU A 25 -1.52 -2.18 10.08
CA GLU A 25 -1.68 -3.40 10.88
C GLU A 25 -0.40 -4.23 10.96
N THR A 26 0.40 -4.26 9.88
CA THR A 26 1.71 -4.91 9.87
C THR A 26 2.67 -4.23 10.83
N VAL A 27 2.69 -2.89 10.83
CA VAL A 27 3.49 -2.09 11.77
C VAL A 27 3.00 -2.28 13.20
N ARG A 28 1.70 -2.21 13.44
CA ARG A 28 1.09 -2.42 14.75
C ARG A 28 1.40 -3.81 15.30
N SER A 29 1.19 -4.84 14.50
CA SER A 29 1.44 -6.24 14.86
C SER A 29 2.93 -6.48 15.08
N GLY A 30 3.78 -5.85 14.28
CA GLY A 30 5.23 -5.86 14.46
C GLY A 30 5.69 -5.33 15.81
N VAL A 31 5.20 -4.14 16.20
CA VAL A 31 5.50 -3.53 17.49
C VAL A 31 4.95 -4.35 18.65
N VAL A 32 3.74 -4.91 18.51
CA VAL A 32 3.08 -5.73 19.56
C VAL A 32 3.71 -7.13 19.68
N SER A 33 4.23 -7.70 18.59
CA SER A 33 4.86 -9.03 18.57
C SER A 33 6.18 -9.10 19.35
N MET A 34 6.72 -7.94 19.72
CA MET A 34 7.97 -7.87 20.44
C MET A 34 7.81 -8.44 21.85
N PRO A 35 8.62 -9.44 22.24
CA PRO A 35 8.44 -10.12 23.52
C PRO A 35 8.61 -9.16 24.68
N ARG A 36 7.62 -9.08 25.59
CA ARG A 36 7.75 -8.32 26.86
C ARG A 36 8.96 -8.76 27.68
N SER A 37 9.38 -10.02 27.53
CA SER A 37 10.60 -10.57 28.12
C SER A 37 11.89 -9.87 27.69
N GLN A 38 11.93 -9.19 26.53
CA GLN A 38 13.11 -8.39 26.12
C GLN A 38 13.28 -7.13 26.97
N VAL A 39 12.17 -6.55 27.46
CA VAL A 39 12.20 -5.40 28.38
C VAL A 39 12.76 -5.84 29.74
N GLU A 40 12.30 -7.00 30.21
CA GLU A 40 12.73 -7.60 31.48
C GLU A 40 14.19 -8.08 31.42
N ALA A 41 14.62 -8.67 30.30
CA ALA A 41 16.01 -9.06 30.07
C ALA A 41 16.94 -7.84 30.01
N ALA A 42 16.54 -6.77 29.31
CA ALA A 42 17.31 -5.52 29.25
C ALA A 42 17.44 -4.86 30.64
N SER A 43 16.38 -4.91 31.45
CA SER A 43 16.41 -4.49 32.85
C SER A 43 17.38 -5.34 33.68
N ALA A 44 17.38 -6.66 33.49
CA ALA A 44 18.25 -7.59 34.22
C ALA A 44 19.75 -7.40 33.91
N ILE A 45 20.09 -6.90 32.71
CA ILE A 45 21.47 -6.56 32.33
C ILE A 45 21.84 -5.09 32.57
N GLY A 46 20.99 -4.34 33.29
CA GLY A 46 21.27 -2.95 33.70
C GLY A 46 21.07 -1.88 32.64
N LEU A 47 20.36 -2.16 31.53
CA LEU A 47 20.03 -1.15 30.53
C LEU A 47 18.89 -0.25 31.01
N THR A 48 19.05 1.06 30.80
CA THR A 48 17.95 2.02 31.02
C THR A 48 16.84 1.81 29.99
N ARG A 49 15.61 2.18 30.34
CA ARG A 49 14.41 1.99 29.49
C ARG A 49 14.58 2.55 28.07
N GLY A 50 15.26 3.70 27.93
CA GLY A 50 15.58 4.31 26.63
C GLY A 50 16.65 3.57 25.84
N GLN A 51 17.67 3.03 26.52
CA GLN A 51 18.72 2.21 25.88
C GLN A 51 18.15 0.86 25.41
N SER A 52 17.30 0.22 26.22
CA SER A 52 16.57 -1.00 25.84
C SER A 52 15.70 -0.78 24.59
N LEU A 53 14.98 0.35 24.57
CA LEU A 53 14.13 0.72 23.42
C LEU A 53 14.94 0.91 22.13
N ARG A 54 16.08 1.62 22.20
CA ARG A 54 16.90 1.92 21.01
C ARG A 54 17.78 0.77 20.54
N LEU A 55 18.42 0.05 21.45
CA LEU A 55 19.46 -0.93 21.11
C LEU A 55 18.91 -2.33 20.89
N VAL A 56 17.79 -2.68 21.52
CA VAL A 56 17.23 -4.03 21.48
C VAL A 56 15.89 -4.03 20.78
N GLN A 57 14.94 -3.25 21.30
CA GLN A 57 13.55 -3.32 20.88
C GLN A 57 13.31 -2.79 19.46
N LEU A 58 13.81 -1.60 19.13
CA LEU A 58 13.69 -1.02 17.79
C LEU A 58 14.27 -1.91 16.67
N PRO A 59 15.54 -2.34 16.74
CA PRO A 59 16.11 -3.18 15.68
C PRO A 59 15.44 -4.55 15.58
N GLN A 60 14.96 -5.10 16.70
CA GLN A 60 14.33 -6.42 16.72
C GLN A 60 12.89 -6.38 16.20
N ALA A 61 12.09 -5.39 16.60
CA ALA A 61 10.78 -5.13 16.03
C ALA A 61 10.87 -4.89 14.52
N PHE A 62 11.85 -4.11 14.07
CA PHE A 62 12.10 -3.88 12.65
C PHE A 62 12.42 -5.17 11.90
N ARG A 63 13.22 -6.07 12.48
CA ARG A 63 13.58 -7.36 11.87
C ARG A 63 12.39 -8.32 11.75
N ILE A 64 11.45 -8.26 12.69
CA ILE A 64 10.20 -9.05 12.68
C ILE A 64 9.22 -8.48 11.63
N MET A 65 9.19 -7.16 11.47
CA MET A 65 8.33 -6.46 10.52
C MET A 65 8.83 -6.53 9.07
N LEU A 66 10.15 -6.56 8.88
CA LEU A 66 10.81 -6.50 7.57
C LEU A 66 10.24 -7.51 6.54
N PRO A 67 10.08 -8.81 6.84
CA PRO A 67 9.55 -9.78 5.90
C PRO A 67 8.14 -9.44 5.43
N ALA A 68 7.29 -8.98 6.33
CA ALA A 68 5.91 -8.60 6.03
C ALA A 68 5.86 -7.30 5.19
N LEU A 69 6.71 -6.31 5.51
CA LEU A 69 6.85 -5.09 4.71
C LEU A 69 7.34 -5.39 3.29
N ILE A 70 8.33 -6.27 3.14
CA ILE A 70 8.84 -6.71 1.83
C ILE A 70 7.75 -7.45 1.06
N SER A 71 7.04 -8.39 1.70
CA SER A 71 5.94 -9.12 1.07
C SER A 71 4.85 -8.19 0.58
N GLN A 72 4.47 -7.18 1.37
CA GLN A 72 3.48 -6.19 0.99
C GLN A 72 3.97 -5.34 -0.20
N LEU A 73 5.23 -4.90 -0.18
CA LEU A 73 5.81 -4.07 -1.24
C LEU A 73 5.91 -4.83 -2.57
N VAL A 74 6.29 -6.11 -2.54
CA VAL A 74 6.28 -6.99 -3.72
C VAL A 74 4.86 -7.18 -4.24
N VAL A 75 3.87 -7.42 -3.37
CA VAL A 75 2.47 -7.58 -3.78
C VAL A 75 1.93 -6.30 -4.42
N VAL A 76 2.16 -5.12 -3.83
CA VAL A 76 1.71 -3.83 -4.39
C VAL A 76 2.35 -3.58 -5.75
N VAL A 77 3.67 -3.71 -5.86
CA VAL A 77 4.37 -3.40 -7.12
C VAL A 77 4.03 -4.40 -8.22
N PHE A 78 3.99 -5.71 -7.93
CA PHE A 78 3.81 -6.71 -8.97
C PHE A 78 2.35 -7.03 -9.26
N LYS A 79 1.46 -7.00 -8.26
CA LYS A 79 0.05 -7.39 -8.44
C LYS A 79 -0.82 -6.18 -8.75
N ASP A 80 -0.71 -5.11 -7.98
CA ASP A 80 -1.57 -3.93 -8.18
C ASP A 80 -1.19 -3.17 -9.47
N THR A 81 0.10 -3.09 -9.81
CA THR A 81 0.53 -2.50 -11.10
C THR A 81 0.08 -3.32 -12.29
N SER A 82 0.15 -4.67 -12.21
CA SER A 82 -0.32 -5.56 -13.28
C SER A 82 -1.85 -5.48 -13.45
N LEU A 83 -2.60 -5.46 -12.34
CA LEU A 83 -4.05 -5.26 -12.35
C LEU A 83 -4.42 -3.87 -12.90
N GLY A 84 -3.67 -2.83 -12.52
CA GLY A 84 -3.83 -1.49 -13.07
C GLY A 84 -3.66 -1.44 -14.58
N PHE A 85 -2.66 -2.14 -15.12
CA PHE A 85 -2.46 -2.24 -16.58
C PHE A 85 -3.62 -2.96 -17.28
N VAL A 86 -4.13 -4.06 -16.69
CA VAL A 86 -5.26 -4.83 -17.23
C VAL A 86 -6.55 -4.01 -17.22
N ILE A 87 -6.80 -3.20 -16.19
CA ILE A 87 -7.99 -2.33 -16.08
C ILE A 87 -7.87 -1.09 -16.98
N LEU A 88 -6.66 -0.52 -17.12
CA LEU A 88 -6.42 0.67 -17.92
C LEU A 88 -6.61 0.42 -19.42
N PHE A 89 -6.32 -0.80 -19.90
CA PHE A 89 -6.43 -1.16 -21.31
C PHE A 89 -7.85 -0.98 -21.90
N PRO A 90 -8.93 -1.57 -21.33
CA PRO A 90 -10.30 -1.37 -21.83
C PRO A 90 -10.80 0.08 -21.67
N GLU A 91 -10.34 0.81 -20.66
CA GLU A 91 -10.64 2.24 -20.47
C GLU A 91 -10.05 3.08 -21.62
N VAL A 92 -8.78 2.87 -21.96
CA VAL A 92 -8.11 3.58 -23.07
C VAL A 92 -8.78 3.27 -24.42
N ILE A 93 -9.18 2.02 -24.65
CA ILE A 93 -9.88 1.63 -25.87
C ILE A 93 -11.28 2.25 -25.94
N SER A 94 -12.00 2.31 -24.81
CA SER A 94 -13.30 2.97 -24.74
C SER A 94 -13.18 4.46 -25.02
N PHE A 95 -12.16 5.13 -24.47
CA PHE A 95 -11.86 6.53 -24.75
C PHE A 95 -11.54 6.75 -26.24
N ALA A 96 -10.72 5.89 -26.85
CA ALA A 96 -10.39 5.96 -28.28
C ALA A 96 -11.63 5.79 -29.17
N ARG A 97 -12.53 4.86 -28.83
CA ARG A 97 -13.80 4.66 -29.55
C ARG A 97 -14.70 5.89 -29.46
N ILE A 98 -14.81 6.49 -28.27
CA ILE A 98 -15.58 7.73 -28.07
C ILE A 98 -14.97 8.87 -28.89
N ALA A 99 -13.65 9.02 -28.89
CA ALA A 99 -12.96 10.06 -29.67
C ALA A 99 -13.15 9.90 -31.19
N ILE A 100 -13.17 8.66 -31.70
CA ILE A 100 -13.44 8.39 -33.11
C ILE A 100 -14.91 8.67 -33.45
N GLN A 101 -15.85 8.36 -32.56
CA GLN A 101 -17.28 8.62 -32.76
C GLN A 101 -17.62 10.12 -32.74
N THR A 102 -16.97 10.91 -31.88
CA THR A 102 -17.16 12.37 -31.85
C THR A 102 -16.53 13.06 -33.06
N LEU A 103 -15.41 12.54 -33.58
CA LEU A 103 -14.80 13.05 -34.81
C LEU A 103 -15.56 12.63 -36.08
N GLY A 104 -16.14 11.42 -36.10
CA GLY A 104 -16.94 10.91 -37.21
C GLY A 104 -18.35 11.51 -37.30
N GLY A 105 -18.93 11.99 -36.19
CA GLY A 105 -20.26 12.59 -36.16
C GLY A 105 -20.33 14.06 -36.59
N SER A 106 -19.19 14.72 -36.81
CA SER A 106 -19.12 16.16 -37.15
C SER A 106 -19.10 16.47 -38.66
N ASN A 107 -19.10 15.46 -39.55
CA ASN A 107 -19.02 15.63 -41.01
C ASN A 107 -20.33 15.24 -41.74
N GLY A 108 -21.49 15.60 -41.18
CA GLY A 108 -22.80 15.26 -41.76
C GLY A 108 -23.91 16.29 -41.52
N GLY A 109 -23.57 17.57 -41.38
CA GLY A 109 -24.52 18.69 -41.31
C GLY A 109 -24.19 19.75 -42.34
#